data_AF-A0A382QW47-F1
#
_entry.id   AF-A0A382QW47-F1
#
_cell.length_a   1.000
_cell.length_b   1.000
_cell.length_c   1.000
_cell.angle_alpha   90.00
_cell.angle_beta   90.00
_cell.angle_gamma   90.00
#
_symmetry.space_group_name_H-M   'P 1'
#
loop_
_entity.id
_entity.type
_entity.pdbx_description
1 polymer ?
#
loop_
_entity_poly.entity_id
_entity_poly.type
_entity_poly.pdbx_seq_one_letter_code
_entity_poly.pdbx_strand_id
1 'polypeptide(L)'
;MTREELKSYIFEIQDTIKFHLNKGGNVDSFLDETDLIDDFESVLPDEDFGIFVITVLNGIKTESIINTLLDSILSTIQSKSLVINS
;
A
#
# COMPACT_ATOMS: atom_id res chain seq x y z
N MET A 1 -8.89 -6.15 -10.35
CA MET A 1 -8.84 -5.69 -8.95
C MET A 1 -9.94 -4.67 -8.72
N THR A 2 -10.85 -4.96 -7.79
CA THR A 2 -11.89 -4.04 -7.31
C THR A 2 -11.36 -3.20 -6.15
N ARG A 3 -12.09 -2.15 -5.74
CA ARG A 3 -11.73 -1.33 -4.57
C ARG A 3 -11.64 -2.17 -3.29
N GLU A 4 -12.58 -3.08 -3.07
CA GLU A 4 -12.61 -3.93 -1.87
C GLU A 4 -11.48 -4.97 -1.88
N GLU A 5 -11.12 -5.50 -3.05
CA GLU A 5 -9.95 -6.38 -3.20
C GLU A 5 -8.66 -5.62 -2.85
N LEU A 6 -8.49 -4.39 -3.37
CA LEU A 6 -7.32 -3.56 -3.04
C LEU A 6 -7.27 -3.20 -1.55
N LYS A 7 -8.41 -2.84 -0.95
CA LYS A 7 -8.52 -2.56 0.48
C LYS A 7 -8.12 -3.77 1.32
N SER A 8 -8.59 -4.96 0.94
CA SER A 8 -8.26 -6.21 1.61
C SER A 8 -6.76 -6.49 1.49
N TYR A 9 -6.17 -6.27 0.31
CA TYR A 9 -4.74 -6.43 0.08
C TYR A 9 -3.88 -5.49 0.95
N ILE A 10 -4.28 -4.21 1.10
CA ILE A 10 -3.61 -3.28 2.02
C ILE A 10 -3.65 -3.81 3.46
N PHE A 11 -4.77 -4.40 3.89
CA PHE A 11 -4.88 -5.00 5.22
C PHE A 11 -4.05 -6.28 5.37
N GLU A 12 -3.91 -7.08 4.32
CA GLU A 12 -3.02 -8.25 4.32
C GLU A 12 -1.55 -7.85 4.46
N ILE A 13 -1.13 -6.75 3.82
CA ILE A 13 0.23 -6.19 4.00
C ILE A 13 0.42 -5.78 5.47
N GLN A 14 -0.53 -5.07 6.06
CA GLN A 14 -0.49 -4.68 7.47
C GLN A 14 -0.41 -5.88 8.42
N ASP A 15 -1.19 -6.93 8.16
CA ASP A 15 -1.20 -8.14 8.97
C ASP A 15 0.11 -8.92 8.82
N THR A 16 0.73 -8.90 7.64
CA THR A 16 2.05 -9.49 7.36
C THR A 16 3.16 -8.76 8.10
N ILE A 17 3.19 -7.42 8.04
CA ILE A 17 4.12 -6.58 8.82
C ILE A 17 3.97 -6.88 10.31
N LYS A 18 2.74 -6.87 10.81
CA LYS A 18 2.45 -7.15 12.22
C LYS A 18 2.92 -8.55 12.63
N PHE A 19 2.73 -9.56 11.77
CA PHE A 19 3.21 -10.91 12.02
C PHE A 19 4.74 -10.95 12.15
N HIS A 20 5.46 -10.31 11.22
CA HIS A 20 6.92 -10.20 11.25
C HIS A 20 7.43 -9.55 12.54
N LEU A 21 6.86 -8.41 12.91
CA LEU A 21 7.23 -7.68 14.13
C LEU A 21 6.95 -8.52 15.39
N ASN A 22 5.84 -9.25 15.44
CA ASN A 22 5.52 -10.16 16.56
C ASN A 22 6.47 -11.35 16.68
N LYS A 23 7.21 -11.70 15.61
CA LYS A 23 8.24 -12.75 15.63
C LYS A 23 9.61 -12.25 16.10
N GLY A 24 9.71 -10.97 16.48
CA GLY A 24 10.96 -10.34 16.89
C GLY A 24 11.75 -9.73 15.74
N GLY A 25 11.19 -9.71 14.52
CA GLY A 25 11.70 -8.90 13.42
C GLY A 25 11.52 -7.40 13.69
N ASN A 26 12.19 -6.56 12.91
CA ASN A 26 12.04 -5.11 12.97
C ASN A 26 11.64 -4.56 11.60
N VAL A 27 11.35 -3.25 11.55
CA VAL A 27 10.91 -2.57 10.33
C VAL A 27 11.99 -2.63 9.25
N ASP A 28 13.24 -2.35 9.60
CA ASP A 28 14.35 -2.35 8.64
C ASP A 28 14.49 -3.73 7.98
N SER A 29 14.46 -4.81 8.77
CA SER A 29 14.55 -6.16 8.23
C SER A 29 13.33 -6.55 7.40
N PHE A 30 12.14 -6.04 7.71
CA PHE A 30 10.96 -6.24 6.86
C PHE A 30 11.13 -5.57 5.49
N LEU A 31 11.63 -4.33 5.48
CA LEU A 31 11.88 -3.58 4.25
C LEU A 31 13.00 -4.20 3.42
N ASP A 32 14.03 -4.75 4.06
CA ASP A 32 15.14 -5.43 3.36
C ASP A 32 14.75 -6.82 2.82
N GLU A 33 13.80 -7.51 3.45
CA GLU A 33 13.43 -8.90 3.14
C GLU A 33 12.21 -9.04 2.22
N THR A 34 11.47 -7.95 1.97
CA THR A 34 10.20 -7.99 1.20
C THR A 34 10.11 -6.91 0.14
N ASP A 35 9.39 -7.20 -0.94
CA ASP A 35 9.07 -6.29 -2.05
C ASP A 35 7.61 -5.82 -2.04
N LEU A 36 6.87 -6.11 -0.96
CA LEU A 36 5.42 -5.88 -0.84
C LEU A 36 5.01 -4.40 -0.96
N ILE A 37 5.93 -3.48 -0.70
CA ILE A 37 5.70 -2.03 -0.76
C ILE A 37 6.14 -1.45 -2.11
N ASP A 38 7.13 -2.07 -2.77
CA ASP A 38 7.80 -1.54 -3.96
C ASP A 38 6.85 -1.35 -5.14
N ASP A 39 5.90 -2.27 -5.31
CA ASP A 39 4.89 -2.18 -6.38
C ASP A 39 4.09 -0.86 -6.31
N PHE A 40 3.87 -0.34 -5.10
CA PHE A 40 3.12 0.90 -4.89
C PHE A 40 3.92 2.16 -5.19
N GLU A 41 5.26 2.10 -5.21
CA GLU A 41 6.12 3.23 -5.58
C GLU A 41 5.86 3.65 -7.04
N SER A 42 5.53 2.69 -7.90
CA SER A 42 5.24 2.94 -9.31
C SER A 42 3.83 3.49 -9.59
N VAL A 43 2.94 3.45 -8.59
CA VAL A 43 1.50 3.74 -8.73
C VAL A 43 1.06 4.95 -7.89
N LEU A 44 1.73 5.20 -6.77
CA LEU A 44 1.44 6.34 -5.92
C LEU A 44 2.36 7.53 -6.26
N PRO A 45 1.85 8.77 -6.23
CA PRO A 45 2.70 9.96 -6.15
C PRO A 45 3.59 9.92 -4.90
N ASP A 46 4.77 10.53 -4.94
CA ASP A 46 5.74 10.54 -3.83
C ASP A 46 5.11 10.95 -2.47
N GLU A 47 4.22 11.94 -2.49
CA GLU A 47 3.52 12.42 -1.29
C GLU A 47 2.59 11.36 -0.68
N ASP A 48 1.85 10.63 -1.52
CA ASP A 48 0.93 9.58 -1.09
C ASP A 48 1.68 8.29 -0.76
N PHE A 49 2.81 8.02 -1.41
CA PHE A 49 3.65 6.86 -1.12
C PHE A 49 4.20 6.92 0.31
N GLY A 50 4.67 8.09 0.75
CA GLY A 50 5.10 8.29 2.14
C GLY A 50 3.96 8.03 3.15
N ILE A 51 2.75 8.52 2.85
CA ILE A 51 1.55 8.27 3.66
C ILE A 51 1.21 6.78 3.68
N PHE A 52 1.28 6.10 2.54
CA PHE A 52 1.05 4.67 2.40
C PHE A 52 2.00 3.86 3.28
N VAL A 53 3.32 4.12 3.19
CA VAL A 53 4.35 3.44 3.99
C VAL A 53 4.06 3.59 5.49
N ILE A 54 3.80 4.81 5.96
CA ILE A 54 3.46 5.06 7.38
C ILE A 54 2.17 4.31 7.76
N THR A 55 1.18 4.31 6.87
CA THR A 55 -0.12 3.66 7.08
C THR A 55 0.01 2.15 7.24
N VAL A 56 0.79 1.49 6.37
CA VAL A 56 0.95 0.04 6.42
C VAL A 56 1.86 -0.40 7.57
N LEU A 57 2.97 0.30 7.80
CA LEU A 57 3.90 -0.02 8.88
C LEU A 57 3.28 0.11 10.27
N ASN A 58 2.39 1.10 10.45
CA ASN A 58 1.71 1.33 11.73
C ASN A 58 0.34 0.64 11.84
N GLY A 59 -0.09 -0.10 10.82
CA GLY A 59 -1.40 -0.76 10.82
C GLY A 59 -2.58 0.21 10.96
N ILE A 60 -2.47 1.41 10.37
CA ILE A 60 -3.51 2.44 10.43
C ILE A 60 -4.69 2.00 9.55
N LYS A 61 -5.88 1.91 10.15
CA LYS A 61 -7.13 1.49 9.46
C LYS A 61 -8.20 2.58 9.42
N THR A 62 -7.83 3.84 9.66
CA THR A 62 -8.75 4.98 9.61
C THR A 62 -9.38 5.08 8.22
N GLU A 63 -10.71 5.07 8.14
CA GLU A 63 -11.42 5.00 6.87
C GLU A 63 -11.07 6.14 5.92
N SER A 64 -10.89 7.37 6.42
CA SER A 64 -10.52 8.51 5.58
C SER A 64 -9.16 8.29 4.90
N ILE A 65 -8.14 7.88 5.67
CA ILE A 65 -6.79 7.63 5.15
C ILE A 65 -6.80 6.48 4.14
N ILE A 66 -7.45 5.37 4.48
CA ILE A 66 -7.57 4.22 3.58
C ILE A 66 -8.30 4.60 2.30
N ASN A 67 -9.40 5.35 2.39
CA ASN A 67 -10.13 5.79 1.20
C ASN A 67 -9.30 6.70 0.31
N THR A 68 -8.55 7.65 0.87
CA THR A 68 -7.63 8.51 0.10
C THR A 68 -6.59 7.70 -0.66
N LEU A 69 -5.95 6.73 -0.01
CA LEU A 69 -4.96 5.86 -0.66
C LEU A 69 -5.59 5.00 -1.77
N LEU A 70 -6.77 4.43 -1.52
CA LEU A 70 -7.51 3.67 -2.54
C LEU A 70 -7.88 4.54 -3.75
N ASP A 71 -8.31 5.78 -3.51
CA ASP A 71 -8.65 6.73 -4.57
C ASP A 71 -7.42 7.08 -5.42
N SER A 72 -6.28 7.34 -4.78
CA SER A 72 -5.01 7.64 -5.45
C SER A 72 -4.54 6.48 -6.33
N ILE A 73 -4.49 5.26 -5.77
CA ILE A 73 -4.05 4.05 -6.49
C ILE A 73 -4.97 3.77 -7.69
N LEU A 74 -6.29 3.77 -7.48
CA LEU A 74 -7.25 3.46 -8.54
C LEU A 74 -7.26 4.53 -9.64
N SER A 75 -7.11 5.80 -9.28
CA SER A 75 -6.99 6.91 -10.23
C SER A 75 -5.76 6.77 -11.13
N THR A 76 -4.60 6.43 -10.55
CA THR A 76 -3.38 6.21 -11.33
C THR A 76 -3.52 5.02 -12.28
N ILE A 77 -4.07 3.90 -11.80
CA ILE A 77 -4.28 2.69 -12.62
C ILE A 77 -5.23 2.99 -13.79
N GLN A 78 -6.33 3.70 -13.54
CA GLN A 78 -7.27 4.11 -14.58
C GLN A 78 -6.61 5.05 -15.59
N SER A 79 -5.83 6.02 -15.12
CA SER A 79 -5.13 6.97 -15.98
C SER A 79 -4.09 6.28 -16.86
N LYS A 80 -3.27 5.36 -16.32
CA LYS A 80 -2.32 4.56 -17.11
C LYS A 80 -3.04 3.67 -18.14
N SER A 81 -4.16 3.05 -17.78
CA SER A 81 -4.97 2.25 -18.72
C SER A 81 -5.48 3.06 -19.91
N LEU A 82 -5.89 4.31 -19.69
CA LEU A 82 -6.36 5.19 -20.77
C LEU A 82 -5.22 5.58 -21.72
N VAL A 83 -4.01 5.80 -21.22
CA VAL A 83 -2.84 6.18 -22.04
C VAL A 83 -2.34 5.02 -22.91
N ILE A 84 -2.43 3.77 -22.44
CA ILE A 84 -1.95 2.59 -23.20
C ILE A 84 -2.91 2.20 -24.34
N ASN A 85 -4.20 2.56 -24.21
CA ASN A 85 -5.24 2.26 -25.22
C ASN A 85 -5.50 3.41 -26.21
N SER A 86 -4.67 4.47 -26.19
CA SER A 86 -4.80 5.67 -27.04
C SER A 86 -3.75 5.73 -28.15
#